data_AF-A0A1M5NU51-F1
#
_entry.id   AF-A0A1M5NU51-F1
#
_cell.length_a   1.000
_cell.length_b   1.000
_cell.length_c   1.000
_cell.angle_alpha   90.00
_cell.angle_beta   90.00
_cell.angle_gamma   90.00
#
_symmetry.space_group_name_H-M   'P 1'
#
loop_
_entity.id
_entity.type
_entity.pdbx_description
1 polymer ?
#
loop_
_entity_poly.entity_id
_entity_poly.type
_entity_poly.pdbx_seq_one_letter_code
_entity_poly.pdbx_strand_id
1 'polypeptide(L)'
;MRKLILLSLLFCSSLFAADDSAKLEAAKRYLATTPVSETLDELAEKMSAQMPPAHRARFIQVMTEQLDHSRLEQASLEALVHTFTLEELNALADFYGSEVGKAVVAKMGDYMAIMMPLIQEEMLAAAHQLQQQEPME
;
A
#
# COMPACT_ATOMS: atom_id res chain seq x y z
N MET A 1 -18.30 -46.38 -22.26
CA MET A 1 -17.17 -45.69 -21.60
C MET A 1 -16.79 -44.32 -22.20
N ARG A 2 -17.21 -43.99 -23.43
CA ARG A 2 -16.91 -42.69 -24.08
C ARG A 2 -17.71 -41.47 -23.56
N LYS A 3 -18.76 -41.70 -22.75
CA LYS A 3 -19.59 -40.65 -22.14
C LYS A 3 -19.17 -40.24 -20.71
N LEU A 4 -18.24 -40.97 -20.08
CA LEU A 4 -17.73 -40.61 -18.74
C LEU A 4 -16.57 -39.60 -18.77
N ILE A 5 -15.90 -39.44 -19.93
CA ILE A 5 -14.72 -38.56 -20.06
C ILE A 5 -15.13 -37.09 -20.26
N LEU A 6 -16.35 -36.81 -20.72
CA LEU A 6 -16.86 -35.44 -20.88
C LEU A 6 -17.32 -34.78 -19.58
N LEU A 7 -17.52 -35.56 -18.50
CA LEU A 7 -18.01 -35.02 -17.22
C LEU A 7 -16.87 -34.56 -16.29
N SER A 8 -15.63 -35.01 -16.51
CA SER A 8 -14.48 -34.62 -15.69
C SER A 8 -13.85 -33.28 -16.09
N LEU A 9 -14.02 -32.85 -17.34
CA LEU A 9 -13.48 -31.56 -17.84
C LEU A 9 -14.28 -30.33 -17.39
N LEU A 10 -15.54 -30.51 -16.97
CA LEU A 10 -16.40 -29.42 -16.46
C LEU A 10 -16.18 -29.10 -14.98
N PHE A 11 -15.50 -29.96 -14.22
CA PHE A 11 -15.30 -29.76 -12.78
C PHE A 11 -14.03 -28.96 -12.46
N CYS A 12 -13.05 -28.93 -13.37
CA CYS A 12 -11.75 -28.30 -13.13
C CYS A 12 -11.81 -26.76 -13.31
N SER A 13 -12.64 -26.26 -14.23
CA SER A 13 -12.79 -24.83 -14.50
C SER A 13 -13.53 -24.06 -13.39
N SER A 14 -14.42 -24.73 -12.66
CA SER A 14 -15.20 -24.10 -11.58
C SER A 14 -14.37 -23.76 -10.34
N LEU A 15 -13.26 -24.48 -10.11
CA LEU A 15 -12.40 -24.26 -8.94
C LEU A 15 -11.55 -22.99 -9.09
N PHE A 16 -10.98 -22.77 -10.27
CA PHE A 16 -10.17 -21.57 -10.57
C PHE A 16 -11.01 -20.29 -10.59
N ALA A 17 -12.20 -20.32 -11.21
CA ALA A 17 -13.08 -19.15 -11.26
C ALA A 17 -13.61 -18.72 -9.89
N ALA A 18 -13.81 -19.67 -8.97
CA ALA A 18 -14.24 -19.38 -7.60
C ALA A 18 -13.11 -18.73 -6.77
N ASP A 19 -11.86 -19.17 -6.96
CA ASP A 19 -10.69 -18.62 -6.28
C ASP A 19 -10.41 -17.18 -6.72
N ASP A 20 -10.39 -16.91 -8.03
CA ASP A 20 -10.20 -15.56 -8.57
C ASP A 20 -11.29 -14.58 -8.09
N SER A 21 -12.54 -15.03 -8.03
CA SER A 21 -13.67 -14.25 -7.51
C SER A 21 -13.50 -13.94 -6.01
N ALA A 22 -13.09 -14.92 -5.20
CA ALA A 22 -12.86 -14.73 -3.77
C ALA A 22 -11.71 -13.76 -3.50
N LYS A 23 -10.62 -13.88 -4.27
CA LYS A 23 -9.47 -12.95 -4.19
C LYS A 23 -9.88 -11.53 -4.56
N LEU A 24 -10.67 -11.37 -5.61
CA LEU A 24 -11.17 -10.07 -6.04
C LEU A 24 -11.98 -9.39 -4.93
N GLU A 25 -12.90 -10.12 -4.29
CA GLU A 25 -13.69 -9.57 -3.19
C GLU A 25 -12.84 -9.22 -1.96
N ALA A 26 -11.88 -10.06 -1.59
CA ALA A 26 -10.95 -9.76 -0.50
C ALA A 26 -10.10 -8.51 -0.80
N ALA A 27 -9.60 -8.38 -2.02
CA ALA A 27 -8.82 -7.21 -2.45
C ALA A 27 -9.65 -5.91 -2.44
N LYS A 28 -10.90 -5.95 -2.90
CA LYS A 28 -11.83 -4.80 -2.78
C LYS A 28 -12.05 -4.39 -1.33
N ARG A 29 -12.22 -5.38 -0.45
CA ARG A 29 -12.41 -5.18 0.98
C ARG A 29 -11.20 -4.48 1.62
N TYR A 30 -9.99 -4.88 1.23
CA TYR A 30 -8.76 -4.20 1.63
C TYR A 30 -8.67 -2.77 1.07
N LEU A 31 -8.88 -2.56 -0.24
CA LEU A 31 -8.83 -1.20 -0.82
C LEU A 31 -9.85 -0.24 -0.19
N ALA A 32 -10.99 -0.75 0.27
CA ALA A 32 -11.97 0.06 1.00
C ALA A 32 -11.47 0.56 2.37
N THR A 33 -10.43 -0.04 2.95
CA THR A 33 -9.83 0.44 4.21
C THR A 33 -8.85 1.59 3.99
N THR A 34 -8.37 1.76 2.76
CA THR A 34 -7.41 2.79 2.37
C THR A 34 -7.68 3.19 0.91
N PRO A 35 -8.69 4.05 0.68
CA PRO A 35 -9.05 4.47 -0.67
C PRO A 35 -7.86 5.11 -1.40
N VAL A 36 -7.66 4.72 -2.66
CA VAL A 36 -6.54 5.21 -3.48
C VAL A 36 -6.61 6.73 -3.64
N SER A 37 -7.82 7.28 -3.79
CA SER A 37 -8.04 8.73 -3.87
C SER A 37 -7.58 9.47 -2.61
N GLU A 38 -7.94 8.99 -1.42
CA GLU A 38 -7.54 9.61 -0.14
C GLU A 38 -6.01 9.57 0.02
N THR A 39 -5.41 8.44 -0.38
CA THR A 39 -3.95 8.27 -0.35
C THR A 39 -3.25 9.25 -1.30
N LEU A 40 -3.83 9.49 -2.48
CA LEU A 40 -3.30 10.45 -3.47
C LEU A 40 -3.45 11.89 -2.98
N ASP A 41 -4.55 12.23 -2.32
CA ASP A 41 -4.80 13.56 -1.75
C ASP A 41 -3.75 13.88 -0.66
N GLU A 42 -3.57 12.97 0.30
CA GLU A 42 -2.55 13.12 1.36
C GLU A 42 -1.14 13.23 0.79
N LEU A 43 -0.82 12.42 -0.22
CA LEU A 43 0.47 12.47 -0.90
C LEU A 43 0.66 13.81 -1.62
N ALA A 44 -0.38 14.30 -2.31
CA ALA A 44 -0.36 15.56 -3.02
C ALA A 44 -0.09 16.73 -2.06
N GLU A 45 -0.77 16.76 -0.91
CA GLU A 45 -0.55 17.76 0.13
C GLU A 45 0.89 17.73 0.65
N LYS A 46 1.36 16.56 1.09
CA LYS A 46 2.70 16.39 1.67
C LYS A 46 3.83 16.72 0.70
N MET A 47 3.67 16.37 -0.58
CA MET A 47 4.65 16.69 -1.63
C MET A 47 4.59 18.18 -2.00
N SER A 48 3.39 18.76 -2.11
CA SER A 48 3.24 20.18 -2.45
C SER A 48 3.88 21.10 -1.39
N ALA A 49 3.88 20.70 -0.11
CA ALA A 49 4.49 21.46 0.98
C ALA A 49 6.01 21.67 0.78
N GLN A 50 6.67 20.76 0.04
CA GLN A 50 8.09 20.81 -0.28
C GLN A 50 8.38 21.63 -1.55
N MET A 51 7.35 22.07 -2.27
CA MET A 51 7.47 22.86 -3.50
C MET A 51 7.40 24.37 -3.26
N PRO A 52 7.91 25.20 -4.19
CA PRO A 52 7.68 26.65 -4.16
C PRO A 52 6.18 26.99 -4.18
N PRO A 53 5.72 28.02 -3.43
CA PRO A 53 4.30 28.35 -3.30
C PRO A 53 3.55 28.49 -4.62
N ALA A 54 4.20 29.06 -5.64
CA ALA A 54 3.62 29.27 -6.97
C ALA A 54 3.22 27.97 -7.71
N HIS A 55 3.81 26.82 -7.35
CA HIS A 55 3.57 25.55 -8.03
C HIS A 55 2.62 24.61 -7.27
N ARG A 56 2.39 24.87 -5.97
CA ARG A 56 1.66 23.95 -5.08
C ARG A 56 0.25 23.66 -5.57
N ALA A 57 -0.54 24.70 -5.84
CA ALA A 57 -1.93 24.56 -6.25
C ALA A 57 -2.06 23.78 -7.57
N ARG A 58 -1.18 24.04 -8.54
CA ARG A 58 -1.19 23.31 -9.82
C ARG A 58 -0.81 21.85 -9.63
N PHE A 59 0.16 21.56 -8.75
CA PHE A 59 0.56 20.20 -8.45
C PHE A 59 -0.56 19.39 -7.80
N ILE A 60 -1.21 19.95 -6.76
CA ILE A 60 -2.36 19.34 -6.11
C ILE A 60 -3.44 19.04 -7.16
N GLN A 61 -3.81 20.04 -7.97
CA GLN A 61 -4.82 19.87 -9.01
C GLN A 61 -4.48 18.74 -10.00
N VAL A 62 -3.21 18.57 -10.37
CA VAL A 62 -2.83 17.46 -11.25
C VAL A 62 -3.03 16.12 -10.56
N MET A 63 -2.58 16.00 -9.31
CA MET A 63 -2.59 14.76 -8.56
C MET A 63 -4.00 14.33 -8.13
N THR A 64 -4.92 15.27 -7.90
CA THR A 64 -6.24 14.98 -7.35
C THR A 64 -7.39 15.08 -8.37
N GLU A 65 -7.21 15.82 -9.48
CA GLU A 65 -8.29 16.03 -10.47
C GLU A 65 -7.96 15.51 -11.87
N GLN A 66 -6.68 15.47 -12.27
CA GLN A 66 -6.29 15.10 -13.65
C GLN A 66 -5.83 13.66 -13.79
N LEU A 67 -5.53 12.98 -12.68
CA LEU A 67 -5.28 11.55 -12.70
C LEU A 67 -6.58 10.79 -12.91
N ASP A 68 -6.51 9.72 -13.69
CA ASP A 68 -7.61 8.80 -13.86
C ASP A 68 -7.67 7.87 -12.65
N HIS A 69 -8.41 8.29 -11.62
CA HIS A 69 -8.51 7.56 -10.35
C HIS A 69 -9.11 6.17 -10.56
N SER A 70 -10.09 6.03 -11.45
CA SER A 70 -10.70 4.73 -11.76
C SER A 70 -9.68 3.77 -12.39
N ARG A 71 -8.82 4.26 -13.29
CA ARG A 71 -7.74 3.45 -13.85
C ARG A 71 -6.71 3.06 -12.79
N LEU A 72 -6.39 3.95 -11.86
CA LEU A 72 -5.46 3.64 -10.77
C LEU A 72 -6.05 2.61 -9.79
N GLU A 73 -7.32 2.76 -9.40
CA GLU A 73 -8.03 1.79 -8.57
C GLU A 73 -8.08 0.41 -9.23
N GLN A 74 -8.40 0.35 -10.53
CA GLN A 74 -8.40 -0.92 -11.26
C GLN A 74 -7.00 -1.54 -11.30
N ALA A 75 -5.96 -0.76 -11.58
CA ALA A 75 -4.59 -1.25 -11.59
C ALA A 75 -4.14 -1.74 -10.21
N SER A 76 -4.53 -1.05 -9.13
CA SER A 76 -4.29 -1.50 -7.76
C SER A 76 -5.00 -2.81 -7.44
N LEU A 77 -6.26 -2.95 -7.86
CA LEU A 77 -7.04 -4.17 -7.64
C LEU A 77 -6.43 -5.37 -8.39
N GLU A 78 -6.06 -5.19 -9.66
CA GLU A 78 -5.37 -6.20 -10.46
C GLU A 78 -4.02 -6.59 -9.83
N ALA A 79 -3.23 -5.60 -9.39
CA ALA A 79 -1.95 -5.86 -8.72
C ALA A 79 -2.12 -6.64 -7.42
N LEU A 80 -3.15 -6.33 -6.60
CA LEU A 80 -3.42 -7.03 -5.35
C LEU A 80 -3.80 -8.50 -5.59
N VAL A 81 -4.72 -8.75 -6.52
CA VAL A 81 -5.16 -10.11 -6.87
C VAL A 81 -4.02 -10.92 -7.48
N HIS A 82 -3.12 -10.28 -8.24
CA HIS A 82 -1.96 -10.95 -8.81
C HIS A 82 -0.86 -11.26 -7.76
N THR A 83 -0.61 -10.34 -6.83
CA THR A 83 0.56 -10.39 -5.93
C THR A 83 0.32 -11.24 -4.70
N PHE A 84 -0.89 -11.20 -4.13
CA PHE A 84 -1.19 -11.81 -2.84
C PHE A 84 -2.09 -13.04 -2.99
N THR A 85 -2.02 -13.94 -2.04
CA THR A 85 -2.96 -15.05 -1.87
C THR A 85 -4.27 -14.58 -1.25
N LEU A 86 -5.32 -15.41 -1.33
CA LEU A 86 -6.60 -15.11 -0.68
C LEU A 86 -6.46 -14.93 0.84
N GLU A 87 -5.65 -15.75 1.49
CA GLU A 87 -5.42 -15.69 2.93
C GLU A 87 -4.76 -14.36 3.33
N GLU A 88 -3.73 -13.93 2.61
CA GLU A 88 -3.03 -12.67 2.85
C GLU A 88 -3.93 -11.46 2.61
N LEU A 89 -4.72 -11.46 1.54
CA LEU A 89 -5.68 -10.38 1.27
C LEU A 89 -6.73 -10.26 2.38
N ASN A 90 -7.22 -11.40 2.89
CA ASN A 90 -8.13 -11.38 4.02
C ASN A 90 -7.47 -10.89 5.30
N ALA A 91 -6.24 -11.32 5.58
CA ALA A 91 -5.49 -10.85 6.74
C ALA A 91 -5.25 -9.32 6.69
N LEU A 92 -4.90 -8.79 5.51
CA LEU A 92 -4.76 -7.35 5.29
C LEU A 92 -6.09 -6.63 5.53
N ALA A 93 -7.18 -7.07 4.88
CA ALA A 93 -8.49 -6.46 5.03
C ALA A 93 -9.00 -6.50 6.48
N ASP A 94 -8.81 -7.61 7.18
CA ASP A 94 -9.26 -7.77 8.56
C ASP A 94 -8.44 -6.90 9.52
N PHE A 95 -7.11 -6.84 9.33
CA PHE A 95 -6.26 -6.00 10.15
C PHE A 95 -6.58 -4.52 9.95
N TYR A 96 -6.43 -4.00 8.71
CA TYR A 96 -6.64 -2.58 8.42
C TYR A 96 -8.09 -2.13 8.57
N GLY A 97 -9.06 -3.05 8.43
CA GLY A 97 -10.48 -2.78 8.64
C GLY A 97 -10.88 -2.75 10.12
N SER A 98 -10.10 -3.35 11.01
CA SER A 98 -10.42 -3.42 12.44
C SER A 98 -10.11 -2.12 13.19
N GLU A 99 -10.90 -1.83 14.23
CA GLU A 99 -10.65 -0.68 15.12
C GLU A 99 -9.28 -0.75 15.80
N VAL A 100 -8.85 -1.97 16.16
CA VAL A 100 -7.52 -2.18 16.74
C VAL A 100 -6.42 -1.93 15.71
N GLY A 101 -6.54 -2.45 14.49
CA GLY A 101 -5.54 -2.25 13.44
C GLY A 101 -5.38 -0.79 13.05
N LYS A 102 -6.49 -0.05 12.88
CA LYS A 102 -6.47 1.41 12.68
C LYS A 102 -5.72 2.12 13.82
N ALA A 103 -6.02 1.76 15.08
CA ALA A 103 -5.34 2.33 16.23
C ALA A 103 -3.84 1.99 16.27
N VAL A 104 -3.45 0.77 15.86
CA VAL A 104 -2.05 0.35 15.76
C VAL A 104 -1.33 1.18 14.68
N VAL A 105 -1.92 1.34 13.51
CA VAL A 105 -1.34 2.12 12.41
C VAL A 105 -1.11 3.58 12.83
N ALA A 106 -2.12 4.20 13.46
CA ALA A 106 -1.99 5.56 13.97
C ALA A 106 -0.86 5.68 15.01
N LYS A 107 -0.81 4.78 15.99
CA LYS A 107 0.24 4.76 17.03
C LYS A 107 1.62 4.44 16.51
N MET A 108 1.74 3.75 15.37
CA MET A 108 3.04 3.49 14.76
C MET A 108 3.70 4.78 14.27
N GLY A 109 2.91 5.74 13.78
CA GLY A 109 3.38 7.08 13.46
C GLY A 109 3.93 7.81 14.69
N ASP A 110 3.17 7.79 15.80
CA ASP A 110 3.59 8.39 17.07
C ASP A 110 4.86 7.72 17.62
N TYR A 111 4.91 6.39 17.57
CA TYR A 111 6.08 5.62 17.97
C TYR A 111 7.33 6.03 17.17
N MET A 112 7.20 6.14 15.84
CA MET A 112 8.31 6.59 15.01
C MET A 112 8.71 8.04 15.32
N ALA A 113 7.75 8.94 15.56
CA ALA A 113 8.04 10.32 15.96
C ALA A 113 8.84 10.40 17.27
N ILE A 114 8.58 9.51 18.23
CA ILE A 114 9.35 9.38 19.47
C ILE A 114 10.76 8.84 19.21
N MET A 115 10.91 7.89 18.28
CA MET A 115 12.19 7.25 17.98
C MET A 115 13.12 8.12 17.11
N MET A 116 12.58 8.99 16.25
CA MET A 116 13.37 9.75 15.28
C MET A 116 14.50 10.60 15.89
N PRO A 117 14.32 11.32 17.01
CA PRO A 117 15.41 12.07 17.64
C PRO A 117 16.59 11.19 18.04
N LEU A 118 16.34 10.02 18.62
CA LEU A 118 17.40 9.08 19.00
C LEU A 118 18.12 8.53 17.78
N ILE A 119 17.39 8.18 16.72
CA ILE A 119 17.99 7.72 15.46
C ILE A 119 18.91 8.82 14.89
N GLN A 120 18.48 10.08 14.91
CA GLN A 120 19.29 11.21 14.45
C GLN A 120 20.54 11.42 15.30
N GLU A 121 20.42 11.31 16.62
CA GLU A 121 21.55 11.40 17.55
C GLU A 121 22.60 10.32 17.28
N GLU A 122 22.18 9.06 17.16
CA GLU A 122 23.06 7.93 16.85
C GLU A 122 23.73 8.08 15.47
N MET A 123 22.98 8.57 14.46
CA MET A 123 23.54 8.84 13.13
C MET A 123 24.63 9.92 13.18
N LEU A 124 24.42 11.01 13.93
CA LEU A 124 25.41 12.08 14.10
C LEU A 124 26.65 11.57 14.85
N ALA A 125 26.45 10.79 15.90
CA ALA A 125 27.54 10.18 16.65
C ALA A 125 28.40 9.26 15.76
N ALA A 126 27.75 8.41 14.96
CA ALA A 126 28.42 7.54 14.01
C ALA A 126 29.20 8.32 12.94
N ALA A 127 28.62 9.40 12.39
CA ALA A 127 29.30 10.25 11.41
C ALA A 127 30.55 10.92 11.98
N HIS A 128 30.48 11.41 13.21
CA HIS A 128 31.65 11.98 13.90
C HIS A 128 32.75 10.94 14.14
N GLN A 129 32.40 9.71 14.52
CA GLN A 129 33.38 8.64 14.70
C GLN A 129 34.11 8.29 13.40
N LEU A 130 33.40 8.25 12.27
CA LEU A 130 34.01 8.01 10.95
C LEU A 130 35.01 9.11 10.58
N GLN A 131 34.66 10.39 10.80
CA GLN A 131 35.55 11.51 10.54
C GLN A 131 36.83 11.49 11.40
N GLN A 132 36.74 10.97 12.62
CA GLN A 132 37.89 10.83 13.52
C GLN A 132 38.78 9.62 13.17
N GLN A 133 38.26 8.68 12.38
CA GLN A 133 38.98 7.49 11.93
C GLN A 133 39.64 7.65 10.56
N GLU A 134 39.32 8.71 9.80
CA GLU A 134 40.07 9.04 8.60
C GLU A 134 41.50 9.50 8.98
N PRO A 135 42.55 8.83 8.49
CA PRO A 135 43.91 9.29 8.72
C PRO A 135 44.09 10.66 8.03
N MET A 136 44.71 11.63 8.71
CA MET A 136 45.23 12.82 8.01
C MET A 136 46.31 12.37 7.03
N GLU A 137 46.02 12.42 5.73
CA GLU A 137 47.03 12.38 4.66
C GLU A 137 47.87 13.67 4.63
#